data_AF-A0A820BSA0-F1
#
_entry.id   AF-A0A820BSA0-F1
#
_cell.length_a   1.000
_cell.length_b   1.000
_cell.length_c   1.000
_cell.angle_alpha   90.00
_cell.angle_beta   90.00
_cell.angle_gamma   90.00
#
_symmetry.space_group_name_H-M   'P 1'
#
loop_
_entity.id
_entity.type
_entity.pdbx_description
1 polymer ?
#
loop_
_entity_poly.entity_id
_entity_poly.type
_entity_poly.pdbx_seq_one_letter_code
_entity_poly.pdbx_strand_id
1 'polypeptide(L)'
;LGYFSPVILATLYWSFVDQAFFRLCRIVYSTKRFFQHLYLYVSIFPIQFILICLLTSPIYFWHDVEYLTTEYYCYVPYINYRSIIWLAFICYGIPIIFIALMYLHITIFLRRQTNNQRLLIKQRQDRDLCVIRRIVITICLLLALGIPAIILLIMLFITGEEYPLLMRIEWFFVSLSMFGLTLFTSVFTPQLKNIIFKIFQHNRITIRDEGVPGLIPMR
;
A
#
# COMPACT_ATOMS: atom_id res chain seq x y z
N LEU A 1 19.68 -9.54 8.02
CA LEU A 1 18.37 -9.20 7.42
C LEU A 1 17.16 -9.51 8.32
N GLY A 2 17.25 -10.45 9.27
CA GLY A 2 16.09 -10.92 10.05
C GLY A 2 15.25 -9.84 10.73
N TYR A 3 15.87 -8.81 11.31
CA TYR A 3 15.15 -7.67 11.90
C TYR A 3 14.57 -6.70 10.87
N PHE A 4 15.30 -6.46 9.76
CA PHE A 4 14.85 -5.51 8.74
C PHE A 4 13.68 -6.04 7.90
N SER A 5 13.56 -7.36 7.75
CA SER A 5 12.44 -7.97 7.04
C SER A 5 11.06 -7.54 7.59
N PRO A 6 10.75 -7.75 8.89
CA PRO A 6 9.48 -7.29 9.46
C PRO A 6 9.35 -5.77 9.49
N VAL A 7 10.45 -5.02 9.63
CA VAL A 7 10.42 -3.54 9.55
C VAL A 7 9.98 -3.07 8.16
N ILE A 8 10.54 -3.66 7.10
CA ILE A 8 10.18 -3.35 5.71
C ILE A 8 8.72 -3.71 5.46
N LEU A 9 8.30 -4.89 5.89
CA LEU A 9 6.92 -5.33 5.76
C LEU A 9 5.97 -4.39 6.51
N ALA A 10 6.23 -4.08 7.77
CA ALA A 10 5.45 -3.12 8.53
C ALA A 10 5.41 -1.75 7.85
N THR A 11 6.54 -1.24 7.35
CA THR A 11 6.61 0.04 6.64
C THR A 11 5.71 0.06 5.40
N LEU A 12 5.67 -1.04 4.66
CA LEU A 12 4.78 -1.21 3.52
C LEU A 12 3.30 -1.16 3.94
N TYR A 13 2.91 -1.85 5.02
CA TYR A 13 1.53 -1.81 5.53
C TYR A 13 1.13 -0.42 6.03
N TRP A 14 2.02 0.21 6.80
CA TRP A 14 1.83 1.55 7.33
C TRP A 14 1.80 2.62 6.24
N SER A 15 2.47 2.41 5.10
CA SER A 15 2.34 3.28 3.92
C SER A 15 0.90 3.33 3.40
N PHE A 16 0.10 2.27 3.57
CA PHE A 16 -1.34 2.32 3.23
C PHE A 16 -2.14 3.16 4.22
N VAL A 17 -1.75 3.15 5.51
CA VAL A 17 -2.33 4.03 6.52
C VAL A 17 -2.08 5.49 6.15
N ASP A 18 -0.87 5.83 5.74
CA ASP A 18 -0.56 7.20 5.29
C ASP A 18 -1.34 7.61 4.05
N GLN A 19 -1.49 6.69 3.09
CA GLN A 19 -2.34 6.93 1.91
C GLN A 19 -3.80 7.16 2.31
N ALA A 20 -4.33 6.42 3.29
CA ALA A 20 -5.67 6.62 3.83
C ALA A 20 -5.78 7.96 4.58
N PHE A 21 -4.76 8.32 5.36
CA PHE A 21 -4.68 9.58 6.10
C PHE A 21 -4.64 10.78 5.16
N PHE A 22 -3.80 10.74 4.12
CA PHE A 22 -3.75 11.77 3.10
C PHE A 22 -5.11 11.98 2.43
N ARG A 23 -5.83 10.89 2.11
CA ARG A 23 -7.18 10.96 1.55
C ARG A 23 -8.18 11.56 2.55
N LEU A 24 -8.11 11.16 3.82
CA LEU A 24 -8.95 11.70 4.89
C LEU A 24 -8.74 13.23 5.01
N CYS A 25 -7.49 13.67 5.14
CA CYS A 25 -7.11 15.08 5.21
C CYS A 25 -7.62 15.88 4.01
N ARG A 26 -7.45 15.34 2.80
CA ARG A 26 -7.88 16.01 1.57
C ARG A 26 -9.40 16.11 1.42
N ILE A 27 -10.15 15.07 1.82
CA ILE A 27 -11.61 15.00 1.64
C ILE A 27 -12.34 15.73 2.77
N VAL A 28 -11.97 15.44 4.02
CA VAL A 28 -12.68 15.94 5.21
C VAL A 28 -12.20 17.33 5.61
N TYR A 29 -10.89 17.56 5.58
CA TYR A 29 -10.27 18.81 6.03
C TYR A 29 -9.86 19.73 4.88
N SER A 30 -10.57 19.66 3.75
CA SER A 30 -10.25 20.44 2.54
C SER A 30 -10.15 21.95 2.78
N THR A 31 -10.81 22.47 3.81
CA THR A 31 -10.86 23.91 4.13
C THR A 31 -9.65 24.38 4.94
N LYS A 32 -8.89 23.47 5.57
CA LYS A 32 -7.78 23.82 6.47
C LYS A 32 -6.45 23.74 5.72
N ARG A 33 -5.86 24.91 5.45
CA ARG A 33 -4.61 25.07 4.68
C ARG A 33 -3.43 24.28 5.26
N PHE A 34 -3.37 24.13 6.58
CA PHE A 34 -2.32 23.37 7.29
C PHE A 34 -2.17 21.93 6.77
N PHE A 35 -3.27 21.20 6.59
CA PHE A 35 -3.25 19.80 6.15
C PHE A 35 -2.96 19.63 4.64
N GLN A 36 -2.77 20.71 3.90
CA GLN A 36 -2.45 20.68 2.48
C GLN A 36 -0.96 20.86 2.20
N HIS A 37 -0.15 21.22 3.20
CA HIS A 37 1.27 21.41 3.01
C HIS A 37 1.99 20.09 2.78
N LEU A 38 2.74 20.02 1.67
CA LEU A 38 3.55 18.85 1.30
C LEU A 38 4.56 18.46 2.39
N TYR A 39 5.13 19.47 3.07
CA TYR A 39 6.12 19.27 4.14
C TYR A 39 5.61 18.39 5.29
N LEU A 40 4.31 18.47 5.61
CA LEU A 40 3.71 17.65 6.66
C LEU A 40 3.74 16.17 6.26
N TYR A 41 3.46 15.85 5.00
CA TYR A 41 3.48 14.46 4.54
C TYR A 41 4.90 13.92 4.39
N VAL A 42 5.84 14.76 3.96
CA VAL A 42 7.26 14.40 3.90
C VAL A 42 7.83 14.15 5.29
N SER A 43 7.41 14.90 6.33
CA SER A 43 7.87 14.69 7.70
C SER A 43 7.22 13.49 8.40
N ILE A 44 6.01 13.10 8.02
CA ILE A 44 5.35 11.90 8.58
C ILE A 44 6.14 10.63 8.27
N PHE A 45 6.66 10.50 7.05
CA PHE A 45 7.37 9.28 6.62
C PHE A 45 8.56 8.88 7.52
N PRO A 46 9.55 9.76 7.82
CA PRO A 46 10.65 9.39 8.72
C PRO A 46 10.18 9.14 10.15
N ILE A 47 9.18 9.87 10.64
CA ILE A 47 8.62 9.65 11.99
C ILE A 47 7.97 8.28 12.08
N GLN A 48 7.20 7.91 11.06
CA GLN A 48 6.56 6.60 10.97
C GLN A 48 7.61 5.48 10.89
N PHE A 49 8.64 5.65 10.06
CA PHE A 49 9.71 4.67 9.96
C PHE A 49 10.44 4.43 11.30
N ILE A 50 10.73 5.51 12.04
CA ILE A 50 11.30 5.43 13.39
C ILE A 50 10.33 4.71 14.34
N LEU A 51 9.05 5.05 14.31
CA LEU A 51 8.04 4.43 15.16
C LEU A 51 7.93 2.92 14.88
N ILE A 52 7.97 2.50 13.61
CA ILE A 52 7.94 1.10 13.22
C ILE A 52 9.18 0.36 13.69
N CYS A 53 10.37 0.96 13.56
CA CYS A 53 11.59 0.40 14.14
C CYS A 53 11.43 0.22 15.66
N LEU A 54 10.92 1.22 16.36
CA LEU A 54 10.70 1.11 17.81
C LEU A 54 9.68 0.02 18.17
N LEU A 55 8.56 -0.09 17.43
CA LEU A 55 7.51 -1.09 17.68
C LEU A 55 7.94 -2.53 17.36
N THR A 56 8.88 -2.71 16.43
CA THR A 56 9.44 -4.02 16.07
C THR A 56 10.65 -4.41 16.93
N SER A 57 11.30 -3.45 17.60
CA SER A 57 12.43 -3.70 18.50
C SER A 57 12.21 -4.73 19.62
N PRO A 58 11.01 -4.93 20.22
CA PRO A 58 10.81 -5.92 21.27
C PRO A 58 11.19 -7.35 20.88
N ILE A 59 11.04 -7.70 19.58
CA ILE A 59 11.41 -9.02 19.04
C ILE A 59 12.90 -9.29 19.22
N TYR A 60 13.73 -8.26 19.07
CA TYR A 60 15.17 -8.37 19.27
C TYR A 60 15.51 -8.53 20.75
N PHE A 61 14.87 -7.76 21.64
CA PHE A 61 15.08 -7.87 23.08
C PHE A 61 14.66 -9.22 23.66
N TRP A 62 13.71 -9.89 23.00
CA TRP A 62 13.26 -11.22 23.38
C TRP A 62 14.20 -12.36 22.97
N HIS A 63 15.25 -12.06 22.20
CA HIS A 63 16.18 -13.07 21.66
C HIS A 63 15.49 -14.12 20.79
N ASP A 64 14.34 -13.78 20.19
CA ASP A 64 13.55 -14.68 19.34
C ASP A 64 14.11 -14.72 17.89
N VAL A 65 15.31 -14.17 17.64
CA VAL A 65 15.94 -14.14 16.32
C VAL A 65 17.04 -15.20 16.27
N GLU A 66 16.87 -16.20 15.41
CA GLU A 66 17.81 -17.29 15.25
C GLU A 66 18.59 -17.16 13.94
N TYR A 67 19.86 -17.58 13.97
CA TYR A 67 20.70 -17.65 12.78
C TYR A 67 20.59 -19.04 12.16
N LEU A 68 20.05 -19.11 10.93
CA LEU A 68 19.95 -20.35 10.18
C LEU A 68 21.28 -20.61 9.47
N THR A 69 22.05 -21.59 9.96
CA THR A 69 23.36 -21.93 9.41
C THR A 69 23.29 -22.55 8.02
N THR A 70 22.17 -23.18 7.66
CA THR A 70 21.99 -23.83 6.36
C THR A 70 21.82 -22.85 5.20
N GLU A 71 21.17 -21.71 5.44
CA GLU A 71 20.89 -20.70 4.42
C GLU A 71 21.57 -19.34 4.70
N TYR A 72 22.39 -19.26 5.75
CA TYR A 72 23.22 -18.10 6.13
C TYR A 72 22.45 -16.78 6.36
N TYR A 73 21.22 -16.83 6.89
CA TYR A 73 20.47 -15.64 7.29
C TYR A 73 19.85 -15.75 8.68
N CYS A 74 19.57 -14.59 9.30
CA CYS A 74 18.81 -14.52 10.53
C CYS A 74 17.31 -14.42 10.23
N TYR A 75 16.48 -15.12 10.99
CA TYR A 75 15.03 -15.04 10.90
C TYR A 75 14.38 -15.22 12.28
N VAL A 76 13.08 -14.96 12.34
CA VAL A 76 12.26 -15.23 13.51
C VAL A 76 11.55 -16.55 13.23
N PRO A 77 11.86 -17.65 13.93
CA PRO A 77 11.19 -18.91 13.72
C PRO A 77 9.73 -18.79 14.14
N TYR A 78 8.87 -19.46 13.39
CA TYR A 78 7.42 -19.40 13.58
C TYR A 78 6.96 -20.15 14.84
N ILE A 79 7.81 -21.00 15.42
CA ILE A 79 7.59 -21.64 16.72
C ILE A 79 7.44 -20.62 17.87
N ASN A 80 8.01 -19.43 17.72
CA ASN A 80 7.92 -18.37 18.72
C ASN A 80 6.60 -17.60 18.60
N TYR A 81 5.51 -18.21 19.11
CA TYR A 81 4.15 -17.65 19.04
C TYR A 81 4.06 -16.20 19.54
N ARG A 82 4.84 -15.84 20.58
CA ARG A 82 4.86 -14.48 21.13
C ARG A 82 5.27 -13.45 20.08
N SER A 83 6.39 -13.69 19.38
CA SER A 83 6.91 -12.77 18.37
C SER A 83 6.01 -12.75 17.14
N ILE A 84 5.46 -13.90 16.74
CA ILE A 84 4.51 -14.00 15.62
C ILE A 84 3.23 -13.24 15.90
N ILE A 85 2.62 -13.39 17.08
CA ILE A 85 1.40 -12.65 17.45
C ILE A 85 1.70 -11.14 17.52
N TRP A 86 2.84 -10.77 18.10
CA TRP A 86 3.26 -9.37 18.16
C TRP A 86 3.43 -8.77 16.76
N LEU A 87 4.13 -9.47 15.87
CA LEU A 87 4.32 -9.08 14.47
C LEU A 87 2.99 -9.01 13.72
N ALA A 88 2.11 -10.00 13.87
CA ALA A 88 0.80 -9.99 13.24
C ALA A 88 -0.01 -8.77 13.69
N PHE A 89 0.06 -8.42 14.97
CA PHE A 89 -0.65 -7.25 15.49
C PHE A 89 -0.06 -5.93 14.98
N ILE A 90 1.26 -5.74 15.06
CA ILE A 90 1.94 -4.50 14.62
C ILE A 90 1.90 -4.31 13.10
N CYS A 91 2.14 -5.37 12.34
CA CYS A 91 2.25 -5.32 10.88
C CYS A 91 0.88 -5.35 10.18
N TYR A 92 -0.11 -6.08 10.72
CA TYR A 92 -1.41 -6.26 10.06
C TYR A 92 -2.56 -5.67 10.88
N GLY A 93 -2.69 -6.08 12.14
CA GLY A 93 -3.85 -5.74 12.97
C GLY A 93 -4.05 -4.23 13.12
N ILE A 94 -3.03 -3.53 13.63
CA ILE A 94 -3.07 -2.09 13.86
C ILE A 94 -3.31 -1.31 12.55
N PRO A 95 -2.53 -1.52 11.46
CA PRO A 95 -2.77 -0.83 10.19
C PRO A 95 -4.18 -1.03 9.63
N ILE A 96 -4.71 -2.26 9.66
CA ILE A 96 -6.07 -2.56 9.17
C ILE A 96 -7.12 -1.81 9.99
N ILE A 97 -6.99 -1.78 11.31
CA ILE A 97 -7.92 -1.04 12.19
C ILE A 97 -7.87 0.46 11.87
N PHE A 98 -6.68 1.05 11.77
CA PHE A 98 -6.54 2.47 11.42
C PHE A 98 -7.15 2.79 10.06
N ILE A 99 -6.87 1.98 9.05
CA ILE A 99 -7.43 2.12 7.70
C ILE A 99 -8.96 2.05 7.75
N ALA A 100 -9.52 1.07 8.46
CA ALA A 100 -10.96 0.90 8.60
C ALA A 100 -11.61 2.12 9.29
N LEU A 101 -11.03 2.61 10.40
CA LEU A 101 -11.52 3.79 11.10
C LEU A 101 -11.48 5.05 10.24
N MET A 102 -10.38 5.26 9.50
CA MET A 102 -10.26 6.39 8.58
C MET A 102 -11.33 6.36 7.48
N TYR A 103 -11.55 5.19 6.88
CA TYR A 103 -12.55 5.07 5.82
C TYR A 103 -13.98 5.12 6.33
N LEU A 104 -14.24 4.61 7.52
CA LEU A 104 -15.53 4.79 8.21
C LEU A 104 -15.79 6.28 8.42
N HIS A 105 -14.79 7.03 8.89
CA HIS A 105 -14.91 8.48 9.08
C HIS A 105 -15.16 9.23 7.76
N ILE A 106 -14.41 8.91 6.69
CA ILE A 106 -14.64 9.46 5.34
C ILE A 106 -16.07 9.18 4.88
N THR A 107 -16.56 7.95 5.08
CA THR A 107 -17.89 7.54 4.64
C THR A 107 -18.99 8.28 5.39
N ILE A 108 -18.86 8.43 6.71
CA ILE A 108 -19.81 9.21 7.53
C ILE A 108 -19.82 10.67 7.08
N PHE A 109 -18.64 11.28 6.86
CA PHE A 109 -18.53 12.66 6.42
C PHE A 109 -19.19 12.87 5.04
N LEU A 110 -18.90 12.00 4.08
CA LEU A 110 -19.51 12.07 2.75
C LEU A 110 -21.04 11.92 2.82
N ARG A 111 -21.55 10.94 3.57
CA ARG A 111 -23.02 10.76 3.75
C ARG A 111 -23.69 12.00 4.34
N ARG A 112 -23.09 12.63 5.36
CA ARG A 112 -23.62 13.86 5.96
C ARG A 112 -23.66 15.02 4.96
N GLN A 113 -22.62 15.15 4.13
CA GLN A 113 -22.55 16.21 3.13
C GLN A 113 -23.50 15.99 1.95
N THR A 114 -23.69 14.73 1.51
CA THR A 114 -24.63 14.36 0.45
C THR A 114 -26.06 14.77 0.79
N ASN A 115 -26.49 14.65 2.06
CA ASN A 115 -27.87 14.94 2.44
C ASN A 115 -28.25 16.44 2.27
N ASN A 116 -27.28 17.35 2.22
CA ASN A 116 -27.53 18.80 2.19
C ASN A 116 -27.54 19.47 0.80
N GLN A 117 -27.17 18.81 -0.31
CA GLN A 117 -27.00 19.51 -1.62
C GLN A 117 -27.52 18.77 -2.85
N ARG A 118 -28.85 18.60 -3.01
CA ARG A 118 -29.54 17.70 -3.98
C ARG A 118 -29.17 17.75 -5.48
N LEU A 119 -28.63 18.84 -6.05
CA LEU A 119 -28.36 18.95 -7.51
C LEU A 119 -26.88 18.72 -7.91
N LEU A 120 -25.91 19.05 -7.05
CA LEU A 120 -24.48 18.72 -7.28
C LEU A 120 -24.17 17.24 -6.97
N ILE A 121 -25.13 16.49 -6.41
CA ILE A 121 -24.96 15.12 -5.91
C ILE A 121 -24.60 14.14 -7.02
N LYS A 122 -25.18 14.26 -8.21
CA LYS A 122 -25.06 13.21 -9.23
C LYS A 122 -23.63 13.06 -9.76
N GLN A 123 -22.97 14.18 -10.08
CA GLN A 123 -21.55 14.17 -10.49
C GLN A 123 -20.59 13.85 -9.33
N ARG A 124 -20.96 14.20 -8.10
CA ARG A 124 -20.16 13.89 -6.91
C ARG A 124 -20.25 12.41 -6.52
N GLN A 125 -21.42 11.79 -6.70
CA GLN A 125 -21.66 10.37 -6.46
C GLN A 125 -20.75 9.48 -7.31
N ASP A 126 -20.57 9.77 -8.59
CA ASP A 126 -19.65 8.99 -9.44
C ASP A 126 -18.20 9.09 -8.95
N ARG A 127 -17.79 10.28 -8.51
CA ARG A 127 -16.46 10.51 -7.93
C ARG A 127 -16.30 9.77 -6.61
N ASP A 128 -17.32 9.81 -5.75
CA ASP A 128 -17.29 9.18 -4.43
C ASP A 128 -17.33 7.65 -4.54
N LEU A 129 -18.10 7.09 -5.48
CA LEU A 129 -18.08 5.66 -5.83
C LEU A 129 -16.72 5.23 -6.38
N CYS A 130 -16.06 6.07 -7.19
CA CYS A 130 -14.71 5.79 -7.66
C CYS A 130 -13.70 5.74 -6.50
N VAL A 131 -13.83 6.64 -5.52
CA VAL A 131 -13.01 6.63 -4.30
C VAL A 131 -13.26 5.36 -3.49
N ILE A 132 -14.53 5.02 -3.22
CA ILE A 132 -14.91 3.79 -2.47
C ILE A 132 -14.42 2.53 -3.19
N ARG A 133 -14.57 2.45 -4.52
CA ARG A 133 -14.08 1.30 -5.30
C ARG A 133 -12.58 1.11 -5.14
N ARG A 134 -11.79 2.19 -5.17
CA ARG A 134 -10.35 2.10 -4.93
C ARG A 134 -10.03 1.64 -3.52
N ILE A 135 -10.79 2.07 -2.53
CA ILE A 135 -10.62 1.69 -1.12
C ILE A 135 -10.84 0.18 -0.95
N VAL A 136 -11.98 -0.31 -1.44
CA VAL A 136 -12.33 -1.74 -1.36
C VAL A 136 -11.24 -2.56 -2.03
N ILE A 137 -10.75 -2.15 -3.20
CA ILE A 137 -9.71 -2.89 -3.91
C ILE A 137 -8.38 -2.86 -3.15
N THR A 138 -7.97 -1.71 -2.57
CA THR A 138 -6.78 -1.65 -1.71
C THR A 138 -6.89 -2.59 -0.51
N ILE A 139 -8.05 -2.62 0.17
CA ILE A 139 -8.29 -3.54 1.31
C ILE A 139 -8.27 -5.00 0.83
N CYS A 140 -8.94 -5.34 -0.27
CA CYS A 140 -8.93 -6.69 -0.81
C CYS A 140 -7.52 -7.15 -1.21
N LEU A 141 -6.71 -6.28 -1.83
CA LEU A 141 -5.30 -6.56 -2.15
C LEU A 141 -4.49 -6.80 -0.88
N LEU A 142 -4.72 -5.99 0.16
CA LEU A 142 -4.04 -6.10 1.45
C LEU A 142 -4.40 -7.41 2.19
N LEU A 143 -5.67 -7.81 2.13
CA LEU A 143 -6.12 -9.08 2.69
C LEU A 143 -5.58 -10.27 1.89
N ALA A 144 -5.63 -10.21 0.56
CA ALA A 144 -5.08 -11.25 -0.31
C ALA A 144 -3.58 -11.48 -0.09
N LEU A 145 -2.86 -10.42 0.23
CA LEU A 145 -1.46 -10.43 0.64
C LEU A 145 -1.18 -11.24 1.92
N GLY A 146 -2.09 -11.21 2.88
CA GLY A 146 -1.98 -11.94 4.14
C GLY A 146 -2.39 -13.42 4.03
N ILE A 147 -3.12 -13.81 2.98
CA ILE A 147 -3.61 -15.19 2.81
C ILE A 147 -2.47 -16.22 2.82
N PRO A 148 -1.38 -16.06 2.05
CA PRO A 148 -0.27 -17.02 2.07
C PRO A 148 0.31 -17.20 3.47
N ALA A 149 0.54 -16.12 4.21
CA ALA A 149 1.05 -16.17 5.57
C ALA A 149 0.11 -16.93 6.52
N ILE A 150 -1.20 -16.73 6.39
CA ILE A 150 -2.21 -17.45 7.18
C ILE A 150 -2.21 -18.95 6.81
N ILE A 151 -2.17 -19.30 5.52
CA ILE A 151 -2.12 -20.70 5.07
C ILE A 151 -0.87 -21.40 5.61
N LEU A 152 0.27 -20.72 5.57
CA LEU A 152 1.55 -21.24 6.05
C LEU A 152 1.55 -21.44 7.57
N LEU A 153 0.96 -20.50 8.30
CA LEU A 153 0.77 -20.60 9.75
C LEU A 153 -0.17 -21.78 10.09
N ILE A 154 -1.27 -21.97 9.35
CA ILE A 154 -2.15 -23.14 9.51
C ILE A 154 -1.40 -24.45 9.22
N MET A 155 -0.61 -24.50 8.14
CA MET A 155 0.19 -25.69 7.82
C MET A 155 1.17 -26.02 8.95
N LEU A 156 1.88 -25.02 9.48
CA LEU A 156 2.77 -25.20 10.63
C LEU A 156 2.04 -25.71 11.87
N PHE A 157 0.82 -25.20 12.16
CA PHE A 157 0.02 -25.70 13.27
C PHE A 157 -0.40 -27.16 13.11
N ILE A 158 -0.57 -27.64 11.87
CA ILE A 158 -0.96 -29.02 11.58
C ILE A 158 0.27 -29.96 11.60
N THR A 159 1.38 -29.55 10.99
CA THR A 159 2.57 -30.41 10.83
C THR A 159 3.53 -30.34 12.01
N GLY A 160 3.54 -29.22 12.74
CA GLY A 160 4.53 -28.96 13.79
C GLY A 160 5.94 -28.69 13.28
N GLU A 161 6.15 -28.64 11.96
CA GLU A 161 7.45 -28.47 11.33
C GLU A 161 7.51 -27.21 10.45
N GLU A 162 8.62 -26.47 10.54
CA GLU A 162 8.87 -25.30 9.71
C GLU A 162 9.40 -25.72 8.34
N TYR A 163 8.64 -25.42 7.28
CA TYR A 163 9.06 -25.70 5.91
C TYR A 163 10.14 -24.70 5.45
N PRO A 164 11.31 -25.15 4.96
CA PRO A 164 12.40 -24.25 4.54
C PRO A 164 12.03 -23.36 3.34
N LEU A 165 11.08 -23.79 2.51
CA LEU A 165 10.62 -23.02 1.34
C LEU A 165 9.66 -21.86 1.70
N LEU A 166 9.20 -21.81 2.95
CA LEU A 166 8.16 -20.90 3.42
C LEU A 166 8.55 -19.43 3.21
N MET A 167 9.78 -19.08 3.60
CA MET A 167 10.32 -17.73 3.41
C MET A 167 10.37 -17.31 1.94
N ARG A 168 10.77 -18.22 1.04
CA ARG A 168 10.89 -17.92 -0.39
C ARG A 168 9.51 -17.67 -1.02
N ILE A 169 8.52 -18.47 -0.63
CA ILE A 169 7.14 -18.31 -1.08
C ILE A 169 6.58 -16.98 -0.57
N GLU A 170 6.79 -16.65 0.71
CA GLU A 170 6.33 -15.39 1.30
C GLU A 170 6.91 -14.18 0.55
N TRP A 171 8.24 -14.15 0.33
CA TRP A 171 8.90 -13.08 -0.42
C TRP A 171 8.40 -12.96 -1.87
N PHE A 172 8.09 -14.08 -2.51
CA PHE A 172 7.48 -14.08 -3.84
C PHE A 172 6.10 -13.41 -3.83
N PHE A 173 5.23 -13.75 -2.87
CA PHE A 173 3.91 -13.13 -2.74
C PHE A 173 3.98 -11.64 -2.40
N VAL A 174 4.90 -11.24 -1.52
CA VAL A 174 5.15 -9.82 -1.23
C VAL A 174 5.57 -9.08 -2.50
N SER A 175 6.50 -9.64 -3.27
CA SER A 175 6.97 -9.04 -4.54
C SER A 175 5.85 -8.94 -5.57
N LEU A 176 5.08 -10.01 -5.74
CA LEU A 176 3.94 -10.07 -6.66
C LEU A 176 2.86 -9.05 -6.28
N SER A 177 2.62 -8.87 -4.99
CA SER A 177 1.65 -7.88 -4.52
C SER A 177 2.09 -6.45 -4.76
N MET A 178 3.37 -6.13 -4.54
CA MET A 178 3.93 -4.79 -4.77
C MET A 178 3.86 -4.44 -6.25
N PHE A 179 4.13 -5.41 -7.11
CA PHE A 179 3.92 -5.29 -8.54
C PHE A 179 2.43 -5.03 -8.87
N GLY A 180 1.53 -5.85 -8.33
CA GLY A 180 0.09 -5.70 -8.52
C GLY A 180 -0.45 -4.34 -8.05
N LEU A 181 0.01 -3.86 -6.90
CA LEU A 181 -0.33 -2.54 -6.35
C LEU A 181 0.17 -1.39 -7.22
N THR A 182 1.39 -1.51 -7.74
CA THR A 182 1.96 -0.51 -8.66
C THR A 182 1.18 -0.46 -9.97
N LEU A 183 0.85 -1.61 -10.55
CA LEU A 183 0.00 -1.67 -11.74
C LEU A 183 -1.40 -1.10 -11.45
N PHE A 184 -1.99 -1.46 -10.33
CA PHE A 184 -3.32 -1.00 -9.95
C PHE A 184 -3.37 0.51 -9.74
N THR A 185 -2.42 1.06 -8.97
CA THR A 185 -2.34 2.51 -8.75
C THR A 185 -2.11 3.27 -10.04
N SER A 186 -1.30 2.73 -10.97
CA SER A 186 -1.12 3.28 -12.31
C SER A 186 -2.41 3.29 -13.14
N VAL A 187 -3.12 2.16 -13.21
CA VAL A 187 -4.36 2.01 -14.00
C VAL A 187 -5.50 2.84 -13.44
N PHE A 188 -5.60 2.98 -12.12
CA PHE A 188 -6.73 3.66 -11.49
C PHE A 188 -6.49 5.16 -11.26
N THR A 189 -5.28 5.68 -11.44
CA THR A 189 -5.03 7.11 -11.32
C THR A 189 -5.31 7.82 -12.64
N PRO A 190 -6.46 8.54 -12.78
CA PRO A 190 -6.86 9.16 -14.04
C PRO A 190 -5.87 10.23 -14.50
N GLN A 191 -5.19 10.89 -13.56
CA GLN A 191 -4.14 11.86 -13.85
C GLN A 191 -2.96 11.19 -14.57
N LEU A 192 -2.56 10.00 -14.13
CA LEU A 192 -1.47 9.24 -14.73
C LEU A 192 -1.86 8.76 -16.14
N LYS A 193 -3.08 8.23 -16.29
CA LYS A 193 -3.64 7.87 -17.60
C LYS A 193 -3.62 9.04 -18.58
N ASN A 194 -4.01 10.23 -18.14
CA ASN A 194 -4.00 11.42 -18.99
C ASN A 194 -2.58 11.85 -19.38
N ILE A 195 -1.60 11.73 -18.48
CA ILE A 195 -0.19 12.03 -18.78
C ILE A 195 0.37 11.00 -19.78
N ILE A 196 0.18 9.71 -19.52
CA ILE A 196 0.64 8.62 -20.40
C ILE A 196 0.00 8.77 -21.79
N PHE A 197 -1.29 9.04 -21.85
CA PHE A 197 -1.99 9.23 -23.13
C PHE A 197 -1.46 10.45 -23.89
N LYS A 198 -1.18 11.56 -23.20
CA LYS A 198 -0.54 12.74 -23.81
C LYS A 198 0.86 12.43 -24.35
N ILE A 199 1.69 11.72 -23.59
CA ILE A 199 3.04 11.31 -24.03
C ILE A 199 2.95 10.39 -25.25
N PHE A 200 2.04 9.41 -25.23
CA PHE A 200 1.84 8.48 -26.33
C PHE A 200 1.34 9.19 -27.60
N GLN A 201 0.44 10.17 -27.45
CA GLN A 201 0.00 11.02 -28.56
C GLN A 201 1.14 11.88 -29.11
N HIS A 202 1.99 12.45 -28.25
CA HIS A 202 3.14 13.24 -28.67
C HIS A 202 4.13 12.40 -29.48
N ASN A 203 4.51 11.22 -28.98
CA ASN A 203 5.42 10.31 -29.70
C ASN A 203 4.86 9.84 -31.04
N ARG A 204 3.52 9.69 -31.16
CA ARG A 204 2.88 9.37 -32.45
C ARG A 204 2.96 10.50 -33.47
N ILE A 205 3.01 11.76 -33.03
CA ILE A 205 3.13 12.92 -33.92
C ILE A 205 4.57 13.05 -34.42
N THR A 206 5.57 12.92 -33.52
CA THR A 206 6.99 13.01 -33.89
C THR A 206 7.42 11.95 -34.91
N ILE A 207 6.94 10.70 -34.78
CA ILE A 207 7.21 9.63 -35.75
C ILE A 207 6.58 9.92 -37.13
N ARG A 208 5.50 10.72 -37.19
CA ARG A 208 4.84 11.07 -38.45
C ARG A 208 5.60 12.14 -39.23
N ASP A 209 6.26 13.08 -38.53
CA ASP A 209 7.02 14.16 -39.15
C ASP A 209 8.39 13.69 -39.69
N GLU A 210 9.00 12.68 -39.07
CA GLU A 210 10.24 12.05 -39.58
C GLU A 210 10.00 11.11 -40.79
N GLY A 211 8.74 10.74 -41.05
CA GLY A 211 8.35 9.83 -42.14
C GLY A 211 8.00 10.51 -43.47
N VAL A 212 8.04 11.84 -43.56
CA VAL A 212 7.77 12.58 -44.81
C VAL A 212 9.05 13.30 -45.27
N PRO A 213 9.96 12.61 -45.98
CA PRO A 213 11.02 13.28 -46.71
C PRO A 213 10.39 14.26 -47.71
N GLY A 214 10.81 15.52 -47.62
CA GLY A 214 10.18 16.66 -48.26
C GLY A 214 9.90 16.46 -49.75
N LEU A 215 8.62 16.57 -50.11
CA LEU A 215 8.22 17.06 -51.42
C LEU A 215 8.60 18.54 -51.46
N ILE A 216 9.81 18.81 -51.95
CA ILE A 216 10.24 20.15 -52.36
C ILE A 216 9.29 20.59 -53.48
N PRO A 217 8.50 21.65 -53.31
CA PRO A 217 7.74 22.21 -54.42
C PRO A 217 8.75 22.86 -55.36
N MET A 218 9.03 22.22 -56.50
CA MET A 218 9.70 22.87 -57.62
C MET A 218 8.79 24.00 -58.10
N ARG A 219 9.33 25.22 -58.05
CA ARG A 219 8.74 26.44 -58.55
C ARG A 219 9.42 26.85 -59.84
#